data_AF-A0A257PXL6-F1
#
_entry.id   AF-A0A257PXL6-F1
#
_cell.length_a   1.000
_cell.length_b   1.000
_cell.length_c   1.000
_cell.angle_alpha   90.00
_cell.angle_beta   90.00
_cell.angle_gamma   90.00
#
_symmetry.space_group_name_H-M   'P 1'
#
loop_
_entity.id
_entity.type
_entity.pdbx_description
1 polymer ?
#
loop_
_entity_poly.entity_id
_entity_poly.type
_entity_poly.pdbx_seq_one_letter_code
_entity_poly.pdbx_strand_id
1 'polypeptide(L)'
;MSIMTRWGQLSRAERDAAYNNSAAVADSPVLNAAREVASSVFRSTNALHLDLRYGKRERNTWDLFPVADPDAPCIVFIHGGYWQRNSKDQFANLIAGPHARGWSAALPGYTLAPDASLTEIVAEINAALDWLGAHGPAHGINGPVVLSGWSAGGHLTAMCLDHPLVKAGLAISGVFELGPVRDTYLNEKLRLTEDEIVSLSPLRLPPVAKPLAIAYGTDELPPLVSDSRDLHALRSAAHLPGALIPVPGANHFTIVHELRDHDGLLTRHLPLLLA
;
A
#
# COMPACT_ATOMS: atom_id res chain seq x y z
N MET A 1 -17.20 -16.82 -16.17
CA MET A 1 -17.13 -15.41 -16.60
C MET A 1 -16.78 -14.55 -15.39
N SER A 2 -15.69 -13.78 -15.44
CA SER A 2 -15.27 -12.93 -14.31
C SER A 2 -16.32 -11.85 -14.01
N ILE A 3 -16.47 -11.44 -12.74
CA ILE A 3 -17.34 -10.32 -12.36
C ILE A 3 -17.01 -9.04 -13.17
N MET A 4 -15.74 -8.86 -13.54
CA MET A 4 -15.27 -7.75 -14.38
C MET A 4 -15.88 -7.80 -15.79
N THR A 5 -16.04 -8.99 -16.38
CA THR A 5 -16.58 -9.15 -17.74
C THR A 5 -18.07 -8.83 -17.87
N ARG A 6 -18.79 -8.74 -16.75
CA ARG A 6 -20.23 -8.38 -16.72
C ARG A 6 -20.48 -7.09 -15.94
N TRP A 7 -19.45 -6.29 -15.64
CA TRP A 7 -19.54 -5.13 -14.75
C TRP A 7 -20.71 -4.19 -15.08
N GLY A 8 -20.88 -3.85 -16.37
CA GLY A 8 -21.97 -2.99 -16.83
C GLY A 8 -23.39 -3.56 -16.65
N GLN A 9 -23.52 -4.87 -16.44
CA GLN A 9 -24.80 -5.56 -16.20
C GLN A 9 -25.14 -5.68 -14.71
N LEU A 10 -24.17 -5.46 -13.82
CA LEU A 10 -24.39 -5.55 -12.37
C LEU A 10 -25.20 -4.36 -11.87
N SER A 11 -26.08 -4.62 -10.92
CA SER A 11 -26.73 -3.59 -10.10
C SER A 11 -25.70 -2.84 -9.24
N ARG A 12 -26.07 -1.65 -8.76
CA ARG A 12 -25.22 -0.88 -7.84
C ARG A 12 -24.85 -1.69 -6.59
N ALA A 13 -25.79 -2.42 -6.00
CA ALA A 13 -25.56 -3.24 -4.81
C ALA A 13 -24.54 -4.37 -5.07
N GLU A 14 -24.57 -5.00 -6.25
CA GLU A 14 -23.58 -6.02 -6.62
C GLU A 14 -22.19 -5.41 -6.84
N ARG A 15 -22.10 -4.21 -7.44
CA ARG A 15 -20.84 -3.47 -7.59
C ARG A 15 -20.27 -3.05 -6.24
N ASP A 16 -21.12 -2.59 -5.33
CA ASP A 16 -20.74 -2.22 -3.97
C ASP A 16 -20.22 -3.43 -3.20
N ALA A 17 -20.91 -4.57 -3.29
CA ALA A 17 -20.48 -5.82 -2.66
C ALA A 17 -19.11 -6.29 -3.19
N ALA A 18 -18.81 -6.08 -4.47
CA ALA A 18 -17.54 -6.46 -5.07
C ALA A 18 -16.33 -5.73 -4.48
N TYR A 19 -16.53 -4.56 -3.87
CA TYR A 19 -15.47 -3.77 -3.22
C TYR A 19 -15.64 -3.68 -1.69
N ASN A 20 -16.65 -4.32 -1.10
CA ASN A 20 -16.88 -4.29 0.34
C ASN A 20 -16.10 -5.40 1.09
N ASN A 21 -14.79 -5.22 1.22
CA ASN A 21 -13.93 -6.17 1.91
C ASN A 21 -14.36 -6.43 3.36
N SER A 22 -14.83 -5.39 4.08
CA SER A 22 -15.27 -5.53 5.47
C SER A 22 -16.49 -6.42 5.61
N ALA A 23 -17.44 -6.36 4.67
CA ALA A 23 -18.58 -7.28 4.65
C ALA A 23 -18.19 -8.69 4.21
N ALA A 24 -17.18 -8.81 3.34
CA ALA A 24 -16.67 -10.11 2.87
C ALA A 24 -15.88 -10.87 3.95
N VAL A 25 -15.32 -10.17 4.94
CA VAL A 25 -14.56 -10.75 6.04
C VAL A 25 -15.24 -10.40 7.37
N ALA A 26 -16.07 -11.31 7.86
CA ALA A 26 -16.91 -11.11 9.05
C ALA A 26 -16.11 -10.64 10.28
N ASP A 27 -14.90 -11.19 10.48
CA ASP A 27 -14.04 -10.86 11.62
C ASP A 27 -13.17 -9.61 11.40
N SER A 28 -13.36 -8.87 10.31
CA SER A 28 -12.57 -7.67 10.00
C SER A 28 -12.57 -6.62 11.13
N PRO A 29 -13.65 -6.39 11.91
CA PRO A 29 -13.58 -5.47 13.06
C PRO A 29 -12.60 -5.95 14.14
N VAL A 30 -12.58 -7.25 14.43
CA VAL A 30 -11.68 -7.87 15.42
C VAL A 30 -10.23 -7.77 14.94
N LEU A 31 -9.97 -8.10 13.68
CA LEU A 31 -8.65 -8.00 13.07
C LEU A 31 -8.11 -6.57 13.07
N ASN A 32 -8.98 -5.59 12.76
CA ASN A 32 -8.61 -4.16 12.80
C ASN A 32 -8.27 -3.72 14.24
N ALA A 33 -9.11 -4.05 15.22
CA ALA A 33 -8.86 -3.70 16.62
C ALA A 33 -7.55 -4.31 17.13
N ALA A 34 -7.29 -5.58 16.81
CA ALA A 34 -6.03 -6.24 17.17
C ALA A 34 -4.81 -5.57 16.50
N ARG A 35 -4.92 -5.18 15.22
CA ARG A 35 -3.87 -4.45 14.51
C ARG A 35 -3.59 -3.08 15.15
N GLU A 36 -4.64 -2.35 15.53
CA GLU A 36 -4.53 -1.03 16.17
C GLU A 36 -3.83 -1.11 17.52
N VAL A 37 -4.24 -2.04 18.38
CA VAL A 37 -3.59 -2.29 19.68
C VAL A 37 -2.11 -2.63 19.48
N ALA A 38 -1.81 -3.58 18.60
CA ALA A 38 -0.42 -3.97 18.34
C ALA A 38 0.41 -2.83 17.72
N SER A 39 -0.20 -1.97 16.89
CA SER A 39 0.50 -0.80 16.31
C SER A 39 0.78 0.26 17.37
N SER A 40 -0.15 0.49 18.30
CA SER A 40 0.06 1.37 19.45
C SER A 40 1.21 0.86 20.34
N VAL A 41 1.26 -0.45 20.61
CA VAL A 41 2.38 -1.07 21.33
C VAL A 41 3.69 -0.87 20.57
N PHE A 42 3.74 -1.21 19.27
CA PHE A 42 4.95 -1.03 18.46
C PHE A 42 5.45 0.42 18.43
N ARG A 43 4.56 1.39 18.28
CA ARG A 43 4.91 2.82 18.31
C ARG A 43 5.46 3.25 19.67
N SER A 44 4.83 2.84 20.75
CA SER A 44 5.26 3.22 22.10
C SER A 44 6.61 2.61 22.49
N THR A 45 6.94 1.42 21.98
CA THR A 45 8.27 0.80 22.19
C THR A 45 9.35 1.37 21.28
N ASN A 46 8.98 2.07 20.19
CA ASN A 46 9.91 2.61 19.19
C ASN A 46 9.64 4.12 18.94
N ALA A 47 9.51 4.91 20.00
CA ALA A 47 8.94 6.26 19.95
C ALA A 47 9.90 7.38 19.52
N LEU A 48 11.09 7.07 18.98
CA LEU A 48 12.16 8.06 18.79
C LEU A 48 11.81 9.14 17.73
N HIS A 49 11.18 8.75 16.63
CA HIS A 49 10.96 9.61 15.47
C HIS A 49 9.49 9.51 15.00
N LEU A 50 8.57 9.88 15.88
CA LEU A 50 7.13 9.91 15.58
C LEU A 50 6.68 11.31 15.15
N ASP A 51 5.68 11.34 14.28
CA ASP A 51 4.95 12.53 13.85
C ASP A 51 5.82 13.66 13.27
N LEU A 52 6.92 13.30 12.59
CA LEU A 52 7.82 14.23 11.91
C LEU A 52 7.13 14.85 10.69
N ARG A 53 6.97 16.18 10.68
CA ARG A 53 6.20 16.88 9.64
C ARG A 53 6.95 16.98 8.31
N TYR A 54 6.34 16.52 7.22
CA TYR A 54 6.84 16.70 5.85
C TYR A 54 6.05 17.74 5.04
N GLY A 55 4.84 18.07 5.49
CA GLY A 55 3.93 18.95 4.73
C GLY A 55 3.01 19.79 5.61
N LYS A 56 2.21 20.64 4.96
CA LYS A 56 1.37 21.64 5.63
C LYS A 56 0.09 21.08 6.21
N ARG A 57 -0.46 19.99 5.65
CA ARG A 57 -1.71 19.41 6.12
C ARG A 57 -1.47 18.65 7.42
N GLU A 58 -2.53 18.52 8.23
CA GLU A 58 -2.48 17.89 9.55
C GLU A 58 -1.82 16.51 9.49
N ARG A 59 -2.19 15.72 8.47
CA ARG A 59 -1.80 14.32 8.28
C ARG A 59 -0.46 14.15 7.56
N ASN A 60 0.20 15.23 7.14
CA ASN A 60 1.49 15.17 6.46
C ASN A 60 2.65 14.97 7.46
N THR A 61 2.66 13.82 8.12
CA THR A 61 3.69 13.43 9.09
C THR A 61 4.25 12.03 8.79
N TRP A 62 5.47 11.79 9.25
CA TRP A 62 6.18 10.51 9.21
C TRP A 62 6.28 9.90 10.60
N ASP A 63 6.17 8.59 10.68
CA ASP A 63 6.82 7.82 11.74
C ASP A 63 8.02 7.09 11.14
N LEU A 64 9.20 7.26 11.74
CA LEU A 64 10.44 6.59 11.33
C LEU A 64 10.92 5.65 12.43
N PHE A 65 11.39 4.48 12.02
CA PHE A 65 11.89 3.40 12.87
C PHE A 65 13.26 2.95 12.32
N PRO A 66 14.33 3.72 12.57
CA PRO A 66 15.67 3.35 12.12
C PRO A 66 16.19 2.15 12.90
N VAL A 67 16.93 1.27 12.22
CA VAL A 67 17.76 0.25 12.89
C VAL A 67 19.15 0.80 13.21
N ALA A 68 19.97 -0.01 13.88
CA ALA A 68 21.31 0.41 14.31
C ALA A 68 22.26 0.74 13.13
N ASP A 69 22.11 0.03 12.01
CA ASP A 69 22.86 0.31 10.79
C ASP A 69 22.07 1.31 9.91
N PRO A 70 22.54 2.56 9.77
CA PRO A 70 21.81 3.56 8.98
C PRO A 70 21.78 3.25 7.48
N ASP A 71 22.71 2.42 6.99
CA ASP A 71 22.79 2.04 5.57
C ASP A 71 21.96 0.77 5.26
N ALA A 72 21.33 0.17 6.28
CA ALA A 72 20.41 -0.94 6.09
C ALA A 72 19.19 -0.54 5.24
N PRO A 73 18.65 -1.46 4.41
CA PRO A 73 17.46 -1.19 3.61
C PRO A 73 16.28 -0.66 4.43
N CYS A 74 15.50 0.24 3.85
CA CYS A 74 14.32 0.82 4.47
C CYS A 74 13.05 0.37 3.74
N ILE A 75 12.08 -0.16 4.49
CA ILE A 75 10.72 -0.32 3.99
C ILE A 75 9.90 0.93 4.29
N VAL A 76 9.39 1.60 3.25
CA VAL A 76 8.35 2.62 3.40
C VAL A 76 7.00 1.95 3.25
N PHE A 77 6.15 1.97 4.28
CA PHE A 77 4.84 1.33 4.25
C PHE A 77 3.68 2.33 4.23
N ILE A 78 2.89 2.31 3.16
CA ILE A 78 1.70 3.14 2.96
C ILE A 78 0.44 2.38 3.38
N HIS A 79 -0.34 2.95 4.30
CA HIS A 79 -1.54 2.31 4.81
C HIS A 79 -2.68 2.20 3.77
N GLY A 80 -3.61 1.28 4.02
CA GLY A 80 -4.82 1.11 3.22
C GLY A 80 -6.00 1.91 3.75
N GLY A 81 -7.18 1.71 3.15
CA GLY A 81 -8.42 2.37 3.59
C GLY A 81 -9.19 3.08 2.49
N TYR A 82 -9.13 2.63 1.24
CA TYR A 82 -9.76 3.29 0.08
C TYR A 82 -9.53 4.80 0.03
N TRP A 83 -8.34 5.26 0.44
CA TRP A 83 -7.96 6.69 0.48
C TRP A 83 -8.89 7.58 1.35
N GLN A 84 -9.77 7.00 2.15
CA GLN A 84 -10.88 7.68 2.83
C GLN A 84 -10.97 7.40 4.33
N ARG A 85 -10.13 6.50 4.85
CA ARG A 85 -10.10 6.11 6.27
C ARG A 85 -8.68 5.71 6.68
N ASN A 86 -8.56 5.44 7.97
CA ASN A 86 -7.36 4.99 8.68
C ASN A 86 -6.29 6.08 8.88
N SER A 87 -5.19 5.75 9.56
CA SER A 87 -3.97 6.55 9.66
C SER A 87 -2.74 5.65 9.73
N LYS A 88 -1.53 6.20 9.51
CA LYS A 88 -0.26 5.47 9.70
C LYS A 88 -0.15 4.80 11.08
N ASP A 89 -0.74 5.42 12.11
CA ASP A 89 -0.62 4.99 13.51
C ASP A 89 -1.24 3.62 13.76
N GLN A 90 -2.24 3.26 12.94
CA GLN A 90 -2.98 2.02 13.03
C GLN A 90 -2.30 0.84 12.31
N PHE A 91 -1.15 1.08 11.67
CA PHE A 91 -0.46 0.14 10.79
C PHE A 91 1.01 -0.09 11.14
N ALA A 92 1.55 0.61 12.16
CA ALA A 92 2.95 0.51 12.56
C ALA A 92 3.39 -0.92 12.91
N ASN A 93 2.50 -1.80 13.40
CA ASN A 93 2.90 -3.18 13.66
C ASN A 93 3.23 -3.98 12.39
N LEU A 94 2.75 -3.57 11.22
CA LEU A 94 2.92 -4.36 9.99
C LEU A 94 4.36 -4.37 9.51
N ILE A 95 5.18 -3.40 9.91
CA ILE A 95 6.60 -3.37 9.59
C ILE A 95 7.47 -4.14 10.61
N ALA A 96 6.86 -4.78 11.62
CA ALA A 96 7.60 -5.51 12.65
C ALA A 96 8.44 -6.66 12.09
N GLY A 97 7.96 -7.35 11.05
CA GLY A 97 8.68 -8.44 10.39
C GLY A 97 9.98 -7.95 9.74
N PRO A 98 9.93 -6.99 8.80
CA PRO A 98 11.12 -6.38 8.22
C PRO A 98 12.06 -5.78 9.27
N HIS A 99 11.51 -5.07 10.26
CA HIS A 99 12.29 -4.46 11.33
C HIS A 99 13.05 -5.51 12.17
N ALA A 100 12.43 -6.63 12.50
CA ALA A 100 13.09 -7.76 13.16
C ALA A 100 14.19 -8.42 12.31
N ARG A 101 14.18 -8.19 10.99
CA ARG A 101 15.24 -8.62 10.06
C ARG A 101 16.29 -7.55 9.80
N GLY A 102 16.30 -6.48 10.58
CA GLY A 102 17.29 -5.41 10.46
C GLY A 102 17.00 -4.40 9.35
N TRP A 103 15.75 -4.27 8.90
CA TRP A 103 15.36 -3.19 7.98
C TRP A 103 14.88 -1.98 8.77
N SER A 104 15.34 -0.79 8.40
CA SER A 104 14.68 0.44 8.84
C SER A 104 13.24 0.47 8.30
N ALA A 105 12.33 1.15 8.98
CA ALA A 105 10.97 1.32 8.50
C ALA A 105 10.50 2.77 8.58
N ALA A 106 9.62 3.16 7.67
CA ALA A 106 9.05 4.50 7.63
C ALA A 106 7.58 4.44 7.18
N LEU A 107 6.70 5.17 7.86
CA LEU A 107 5.28 5.22 7.53
C LEU A 107 4.82 6.67 7.29
N PRO A 108 4.40 7.05 6.07
CA PRO A 108 3.85 8.36 5.81
C PRO A 108 2.36 8.39 6.14
N GLY A 109 1.93 9.46 6.80
CA GLY A 109 0.53 9.88 6.79
C GLY A 109 0.22 10.63 5.50
N TYR A 110 -1.04 10.61 5.08
CA TYR A 110 -1.54 11.38 3.95
C TYR A 110 -3.00 11.79 4.22
N THR A 111 -3.44 12.86 3.58
CA THR A 111 -4.79 13.42 3.69
C THR A 111 -5.81 12.48 3.06
N LEU A 112 -7.04 12.46 3.57
CA LEU A 112 -8.07 11.52 3.10
C LEU A 112 -9.10 12.23 2.23
N ALA A 113 -9.70 11.52 1.29
CA ALA A 113 -10.89 11.99 0.61
C ALA A 113 -12.08 12.09 1.59
N PRO A 114 -12.94 13.13 1.48
CA PRO A 114 -13.00 14.11 0.39
C PRO A 114 -12.13 15.37 0.61
N ASP A 115 -11.35 15.46 1.68
CA ASP A 115 -10.54 16.65 2.00
C ASP A 115 -9.34 16.82 1.04
N ALA A 116 -8.95 15.73 0.37
CA ALA A 116 -8.02 15.72 -0.75
C ALA A 116 -8.57 14.87 -1.91
N SER A 117 -8.31 15.30 -3.15
CA SER A 117 -8.53 14.45 -4.33
C SER A 117 -7.50 13.32 -4.41
N LEU A 118 -7.73 12.30 -5.23
CA LEU A 118 -6.75 11.22 -5.37
C LEU A 118 -5.43 11.73 -5.99
N THR A 119 -5.52 12.73 -6.88
CA THR A 119 -4.36 13.46 -7.41
C THR A 119 -3.53 14.09 -6.30
N GLU A 120 -4.17 14.80 -5.37
CA GLU A 120 -3.49 15.42 -4.24
C GLU A 120 -2.86 14.38 -3.31
N ILE A 121 -3.54 13.26 -3.06
CA ILE A 121 -3.02 12.16 -2.22
C ILE A 121 -1.74 11.57 -2.84
N VAL A 122 -1.73 11.30 -4.15
CA VAL A 122 -0.52 10.81 -4.85
C VAL A 122 0.60 11.85 -4.78
N ALA A 123 0.29 13.13 -4.92
CA ALA A 123 1.28 14.21 -4.78
C ALA A 123 1.86 14.29 -3.36
N GLU A 124 1.04 14.10 -2.32
CA GLU A 124 1.49 14.07 -0.93
C GLU A 124 2.46 12.92 -0.64
N ILE A 125 2.21 11.72 -1.20
CA ILE A 125 3.15 10.60 -1.06
C ILE A 125 4.49 10.90 -1.73
N ASN A 126 4.49 11.50 -2.92
CA ASN A 126 5.75 11.94 -3.56
C ASN A 126 6.48 12.98 -2.71
N ALA A 127 5.76 14.00 -2.19
CA ALA A 127 6.35 14.99 -1.30
C ALA A 127 6.90 14.36 0.01
N ALA A 128 6.24 13.33 0.53
CA ALA A 128 6.71 12.58 1.68
C ALA A 128 8.04 11.87 1.35
N LEU A 129 8.14 11.24 0.18
CA LEU A 129 9.36 10.57 -0.28
C LEU A 129 10.50 11.57 -0.56
N ASP A 130 10.22 12.73 -1.14
CA ASP A 130 11.20 13.82 -1.28
C ASP A 130 11.76 14.22 0.09
N TRP A 131 10.87 14.39 1.08
CA TRP A 131 11.28 14.71 2.45
C TRP A 131 12.15 13.61 3.06
N LEU A 132 11.78 12.33 2.89
CA LEU A 132 12.56 11.21 3.40
C LEU A 132 13.94 11.14 2.75
N GLY A 133 14.05 11.40 1.46
CA GLY A 133 15.34 11.44 0.76
C GLY A 133 16.26 12.55 1.28
N ALA A 134 15.69 13.71 1.64
CA ALA A 134 16.46 14.85 2.14
C ALA A 134 16.80 14.76 3.64
N HIS A 135 15.93 14.18 4.47
CA HIS A 135 16.03 14.23 5.93
C HIS A 135 16.25 12.86 6.59
N GLY A 136 15.96 11.76 5.88
CA GLY A 136 16.14 10.39 6.37
C GLY A 136 17.52 10.13 6.97
N PRO A 137 18.64 10.57 6.33
CA PRO A 137 19.98 10.34 6.87
C PRO A 137 20.20 10.95 8.26
N ALA A 138 19.60 12.12 8.54
CA ALA A 138 19.65 12.76 9.86
C ALA A 138 18.87 11.99 10.94
N HIS A 139 18.00 11.06 10.52
CA HIS A 139 17.19 10.18 11.35
C HIS A 139 17.63 8.70 11.27
N GLY A 140 18.85 8.43 10.79
CA GLY A 140 19.39 7.06 10.72
C GLY A 140 18.80 6.19 9.60
N ILE A 141 18.25 6.81 8.53
CA ILE A 141 17.75 6.10 7.35
C ILE A 141 18.47 6.62 6.10
N ASN A 142 19.50 5.90 5.67
CA ASN A 142 20.33 6.24 4.50
C ASN A 142 20.38 5.09 3.46
N GLY A 143 19.91 3.90 3.82
CA GLY A 143 19.89 2.75 2.93
C GLY A 143 18.86 2.80 1.79
N PRO A 144 18.86 1.80 0.90
CA PRO A 144 17.95 1.73 -0.23
C PRO A 144 16.49 1.59 0.22
N VAL A 145 15.59 2.34 -0.41
CA VAL A 145 14.15 2.33 -0.08
C VAL A 145 13.39 1.34 -0.95
N VAL A 146 12.66 0.44 -0.30
CA VAL A 146 11.59 -0.38 -0.90
C VAL A 146 10.24 0.20 -0.49
N LEU A 147 9.44 0.61 -1.47
CA LEU A 147 8.10 1.12 -1.22
C LEU A 147 7.11 -0.03 -1.13
N SER A 148 6.26 -0.03 -0.11
CA SER A 148 5.21 -1.03 0.05
C SER A 148 3.94 -0.38 0.56
N GLY A 149 2.82 -1.06 0.36
CA GLY A 149 1.56 -0.62 0.92
C GLY A 149 0.47 -1.63 0.67
N TRP A 150 -0.59 -1.51 1.45
CA TRP A 150 -1.72 -2.42 1.46
C TRP A 150 -2.98 -1.76 0.92
N SER A 151 -3.74 -2.44 0.06
CA SER A 151 -5.01 -1.94 -0.47
C SER A 151 -4.82 -0.62 -1.23
N ALA A 152 -5.46 0.47 -0.82
CA ALA A 152 -5.17 1.82 -1.31
C ALA A 152 -3.67 2.20 -1.24
N GLY A 153 -2.92 1.70 -0.24
CA GLY A 153 -1.47 1.88 -0.17
C GLY A 153 -0.70 1.06 -1.22
N GLY A 154 -1.25 -0.10 -1.64
CA GLY A 154 -0.70 -0.89 -2.74
C GLY A 154 -0.85 -0.17 -4.08
N HIS A 155 -1.99 0.51 -4.28
CA HIS A 155 -2.17 1.46 -5.38
C HIS A 155 -1.13 2.59 -5.35
N LEU A 156 -0.99 3.27 -4.20
CA LEU A 156 -0.03 4.37 -4.05
C LEU A 156 1.42 3.91 -4.24
N THR A 157 1.74 2.67 -3.87
CA THR A 157 3.04 2.03 -4.13
C THR A 157 3.30 1.93 -5.63
N ALA A 158 2.32 1.46 -6.42
CA ALA A 158 2.47 1.37 -7.87
C ALA A 158 2.57 2.76 -8.51
N MET A 159 1.77 3.73 -8.05
CA MET A 159 1.77 5.10 -8.57
C MET A 159 3.08 5.85 -8.29
N CYS A 160 3.72 5.60 -7.14
CA CYS A 160 4.94 6.31 -6.73
C CYS A 160 6.22 5.49 -6.97
N LEU A 161 6.13 4.37 -7.69
CA LEU A 161 7.27 3.49 -7.94
C LEU A 161 8.41 4.22 -8.68
N ASP A 162 8.08 5.13 -9.60
CA ASP A 162 9.09 5.84 -10.40
C ASP A 162 9.89 6.88 -9.60
N HIS A 163 9.44 7.24 -8.39
CA HIS A 163 10.11 8.22 -7.54
C HIS A 163 11.62 7.90 -7.35
N PRO A 164 12.55 8.87 -7.50
CA PRO A 164 13.99 8.61 -7.50
C PRO A 164 14.54 7.90 -6.27
N LEU A 165 13.96 8.18 -5.09
CA LEU A 165 14.31 7.51 -3.83
C LEU A 165 14.00 6.01 -3.85
N VAL A 166 12.93 5.60 -4.54
CA VAL A 166 12.41 4.23 -4.52
C VAL A 166 13.24 3.34 -5.44
N LYS A 167 13.79 2.26 -4.89
CA LYS A 167 14.55 1.25 -5.64
C LYS A 167 13.68 0.11 -6.14
N ALA A 168 12.69 -0.30 -5.36
CA ALA A 168 11.75 -1.34 -5.72
C ALA A 168 10.42 -1.20 -4.96
N GLY A 169 9.42 -1.98 -5.36
CA GLY A 169 8.09 -1.98 -4.75
C GLY A 169 7.58 -3.36 -4.32
N LEU A 170 6.74 -3.39 -3.28
CA LEU A 170 5.88 -4.51 -2.91
C LEU A 170 4.44 -4.01 -2.73
N ALA A 171 3.60 -4.16 -3.75
CA ALA A 171 2.20 -3.75 -3.69
C ALA A 171 1.33 -4.92 -3.20
N ILE A 172 0.60 -4.73 -2.10
CA ILE A 172 -0.17 -5.79 -1.42
C ILE A 172 -1.66 -5.50 -1.59
N SER A 173 -2.38 -6.40 -2.27
CA SER A 173 -3.84 -6.34 -2.44
C SER A 173 -4.35 -5.01 -3.01
N GLY A 174 -3.59 -4.42 -3.94
CA GLY A 174 -3.85 -3.09 -4.46
C GLY A 174 -5.07 -3.02 -5.38
N VAL A 175 -5.62 -1.80 -5.51
CA VAL A 175 -6.62 -1.47 -6.52
C VAL A 175 -5.91 -0.77 -7.67
N PHE A 176 -5.83 -1.41 -8.82
CA PHE A 176 -5.00 -0.96 -9.94
C PHE A 176 -5.82 -0.45 -11.13
N GLU A 177 -7.15 -0.63 -11.10
CA GLU A 177 -8.10 -0.06 -12.05
C GLU A 177 -9.23 0.69 -11.31
N LEU A 178 -9.29 2.00 -11.49
CA LEU A 178 -10.21 2.89 -10.74
C LEU A 178 -11.59 3.04 -11.40
N GLY A 179 -11.74 2.65 -12.67
CA GLY A 179 -13.01 2.74 -13.40
C GLY A 179 -14.17 2.07 -12.66
N PRO A 180 -14.05 0.79 -12.26
CA PRO A 180 -15.07 0.11 -11.46
C PRO A 180 -15.32 0.79 -10.11
N VAL A 181 -14.28 1.33 -9.44
CA VAL A 181 -14.43 2.03 -8.15
C VAL A 181 -15.40 3.20 -8.25
N ARG A 182 -15.37 3.94 -9.36
CA ARG A 182 -16.29 5.07 -9.62
C ARG A 182 -17.76 4.65 -9.57
N ASP A 183 -18.06 3.42 -9.95
CA ASP A 183 -19.42 2.89 -10.01
C ASP A 183 -19.92 2.36 -8.66
N THR A 184 -19.15 2.52 -7.59
CA THR A 184 -19.48 2.05 -6.23
C THR A 184 -19.72 3.20 -5.25
N TYR A 185 -20.23 2.87 -4.06
CA TYR A 185 -20.39 3.79 -2.93
C TYR A 185 -19.09 4.53 -2.55
N LEU A 186 -17.92 3.95 -2.86
CA LEU A 186 -16.62 4.58 -2.59
C LEU A 186 -16.47 5.92 -3.30
N ASN A 187 -17.14 6.11 -4.43
CA ASN A 187 -17.05 7.33 -5.20
C ASN A 187 -17.79 8.52 -4.59
N GLU A 188 -18.61 8.31 -3.56
CA GLU A 188 -19.31 9.41 -2.86
C GLU A 188 -18.32 10.40 -2.21
N LYS A 189 -17.20 9.88 -1.67
CA LYS A 189 -16.10 10.72 -1.17
C LYS A 189 -14.99 10.93 -2.19
N LEU A 190 -14.64 9.90 -2.98
CA LEU A 190 -13.51 10.01 -3.92
C LEU A 190 -13.78 11.01 -5.04
N ARG A 191 -15.03 11.06 -5.54
CA ARG A 191 -15.45 11.97 -6.62
C ARG A 191 -14.49 11.91 -7.82
N LEU A 192 -14.10 10.70 -8.21
CA LEU A 192 -13.10 10.45 -9.25
C LEU A 192 -13.53 11.08 -10.58
N THR A 193 -12.65 11.91 -11.12
CA THR A 193 -12.80 12.46 -12.48
C THR A 193 -12.36 11.42 -13.52
N GLU A 194 -12.72 11.63 -14.80
CA GLU A 194 -12.19 10.80 -15.89
C GLU A 194 -10.65 10.91 -15.95
N ASP A 195 -10.12 12.11 -15.77
CA ASP A 195 -8.68 12.35 -15.79
C ASP A 195 -7.96 11.58 -14.68
N GLU A 196 -8.52 11.56 -13.47
CA GLU A 196 -7.97 10.76 -12.36
C GLU A 196 -8.01 9.26 -12.65
N ILE A 197 -9.09 8.77 -13.26
CA ILE A 197 -9.18 7.35 -13.61
C ILE A 197 -8.13 7.00 -14.66
N VAL A 198 -7.93 7.82 -15.69
CA VAL A 198 -6.94 7.59 -16.75
C VAL A 198 -5.52 7.70 -16.21
N SER A 199 -5.22 8.73 -15.43
CA SER A 199 -3.86 9.05 -14.98
C SER A 199 -3.44 8.34 -13.70
N LEU A 200 -4.38 7.83 -12.90
CA LEU A 200 -4.11 7.21 -11.60
C LEU A 200 -4.56 5.75 -11.52
N SER A 201 -4.88 5.09 -12.65
CA SER A 201 -5.06 3.63 -12.68
C SER A 201 -3.77 2.98 -13.19
N PRO A 202 -2.96 2.31 -12.35
CA PRO A 202 -1.75 1.61 -12.80
C PRO A 202 -1.95 0.67 -13.99
N LEU A 203 -3.13 0.07 -14.15
CA LEU A 203 -3.49 -0.79 -15.29
C LEU A 203 -3.64 -0.04 -16.63
N ARG A 204 -3.72 1.29 -16.60
CA ARG A 204 -3.85 2.15 -17.79
C ARG A 204 -2.56 2.89 -18.15
N LEU A 205 -1.50 2.71 -17.36
CA LEU A 205 -0.25 3.45 -17.49
C LEU A 205 0.87 2.56 -18.06
N PRO A 206 1.87 3.14 -18.74
CA PRO A 206 3.11 2.44 -19.04
C PRO A 206 3.76 1.94 -17.74
N PRO A 207 4.20 0.67 -17.68
CA PRO A 207 4.76 0.15 -16.45
C PRO A 207 6.18 0.70 -16.20
N VAL A 208 6.45 1.07 -14.94
CA VAL A 208 7.75 1.62 -14.51
C VAL A 208 8.82 0.52 -14.48
N ALA A 209 10.00 0.82 -15.03
CA ALA A 209 11.14 -0.08 -15.14
C ALA A 209 11.97 -0.25 -13.84
N LYS A 210 11.28 -0.57 -12.74
CA LYS A 210 11.87 -0.97 -11.45
C LYS A 210 11.24 -2.27 -10.96
N PRO A 211 11.90 -3.06 -10.10
CA PRO A 211 11.29 -4.25 -9.51
C PRO A 211 10.01 -3.92 -8.76
N LEU A 212 8.93 -4.66 -9.03
CA LEU A 212 7.66 -4.55 -8.30
C LEU A 212 7.07 -5.94 -8.08
N ALA A 213 7.15 -6.43 -6.86
CA ALA A 213 6.36 -7.59 -6.45
C ALA A 213 4.91 -7.17 -6.22
N ILE A 214 3.97 -8.02 -6.64
CA ILE A 214 2.53 -7.81 -6.50
C ILE A 214 1.96 -8.99 -5.74
N ALA A 215 1.42 -8.74 -4.55
CA ALA A 215 0.87 -9.76 -3.68
C ALA A 215 -0.66 -9.66 -3.59
N TYR A 216 -1.33 -10.81 -3.46
CA TYR A 216 -2.76 -10.88 -3.20
C TYR A 216 -3.11 -12.16 -2.43
N GLY A 217 -4.13 -12.10 -1.60
CA GLY A 217 -4.67 -13.25 -0.89
C GLY A 217 -5.60 -14.03 -1.81
N THR A 218 -5.50 -15.36 -1.80
CA THR A 218 -6.31 -16.19 -2.71
C THR A 218 -7.79 -16.17 -2.38
N ASP A 219 -8.15 -15.79 -1.16
CA ASP A 219 -9.53 -15.74 -0.65
C ASP A 219 -10.05 -14.29 -0.56
N GLU A 220 -9.45 -13.39 -1.34
CA GLU A 220 -9.93 -12.01 -1.51
C GLU A 220 -11.12 -11.90 -2.47
N LEU A 221 -11.78 -10.75 -2.42
CA LEU A 221 -12.82 -10.43 -3.40
C LEU A 221 -12.25 -10.45 -4.82
N PRO A 222 -13.02 -10.95 -5.82
CA PRO A 222 -12.52 -11.14 -7.17
C PRO A 222 -11.86 -9.92 -7.84
N PRO A 223 -12.32 -8.66 -7.65
CA PRO A 223 -11.65 -7.50 -8.25
C PRO A 223 -10.20 -7.36 -7.79
N LEU A 224 -9.88 -7.58 -6.52
CA LEU A 224 -8.50 -7.45 -6.02
C LEU A 224 -7.59 -8.56 -6.53
N VAL A 225 -8.12 -9.77 -6.67
CA VAL A 225 -7.39 -10.90 -7.28
C VAL A 225 -7.12 -10.62 -8.77
N SER A 226 -8.12 -10.09 -9.50
CA SER A 226 -7.98 -9.74 -10.92
C SER A 226 -6.96 -8.63 -11.09
N ASP A 227 -7.12 -7.51 -10.39
CA ASP A 227 -6.23 -6.34 -10.50
C ASP A 227 -4.75 -6.74 -10.29
N SER A 228 -4.46 -7.52 -9.24
CA SER A 228 -3.09 -7.99 -8.97
C SER A 228 -2.52 -8.87 -10.09
N ARG A 229 -3.33 -9.77 -10.64
CA ARG A 229 -2.91 -10.63 -11.77
C ARG A 229 -2.73 -9.83 -13.05
N ASP A 230 -3.65 -8.92 -13.33
CA ASP A 230 -3.67 -8.12 -14.55
C ASP A 230 -2.50 -7.13 -14.55
N LEU A 231 -2.19 -6.49 -13.42
CA LEU A 231 -1.05 -5.58 -13.32
C LEU A 231 0.28 -6.33 -13.48
N HIS A 232 0.39 -7.52 -12.89
CA HIS A 232 1.57 -8.36 -13.11
C HIS A 232 1.68 -8.81 -14.57
N ALA A 233 0.57 -9.20 -15.21
CA ALA A 233 0.58 -9.60 -16.62
C ALA A 233 1.02 -8.44 -17.54
N LEU A 234 0.51 -7.23 -17.30
CA LEU A 234 0.94 -6.01 -18.00
C LEU A 234 2.46 -5.79 -17.89
N ARG A 235 3.01 -5.92 -16.68
CA ARG A 235 4.45 -5.76 -16.42
C ARG A 235 5.30 -6.88 -17.02
N SER A 236 4.82 -8.12 -16.94
CA SER A 236 5.50 -9.30 -17.48
C SER A 236 5.58 -9.25 -19.00
N ALA A 237 4.54 -8.76 -19.68
CA ALA A 237 4.54 -8.51 -21.12
C ALA A 237 5.59 -7.46 -21.54
N ALA A 238 5.97 -6.56 -20.63
CA ALA A 238 7.06 -5.59 -20.81
C ALA A 238 8.43 -6.10 -20.30
N HIS A 239 8.54 -7.39 -19.92
CA HIS A 239 9.75 -8.01 -19.38
C HIS A 239 10.33 -7.34 -18.12
N LEU A 240 9.46 -6.76 -17.29
CA LEU A 240 9.89 -6.05 -16.09
C LEU A 240 10.00 -6.97 -14.86
N PRO A 241 10.95 -6.72 -13.94
CA PRO A 241 11.17 -7.56 -12.78
C PRO A 241 10.09 -7.41 -11.70
N GLY A 242 9.98 -8.45 -10.88
CA GLY A 242 9.08 -8.55 -9.72
C GLY A 242 8.10 -9.72 -9.84
N ALA A 243 7.88 -10.43 -8.73
CA ALA A 243 7.06 -11.63 -8.70
C ALA A 243 5.57 -11.32 -8.47
N LEU A 244 4.69 -12.14 -9.03
CA LEU A 244 3.32 -12.30 -8.54
C LEU A 244 3.32 -13.25 -7.33
N ILE A 245 2.80 -12.80 -6.20
CA ILE A 245 2.83 -13.54 -4.94
C ILE A 245 1.39 -13.85 -4.48
N PRO A 246 0.82 -15.00 -4.87
CA PRO A 246 -0.41 -15.48 -4.26
C PRO A 246 -0.15 -15.93 -2.83
N VAL A 247 -0.88 -15.40 -1.86
CA VAL A 247 -0.83 -15.82 -0.45
C VAL A 247 -2.00 -16.78 -0.19
N PRO A 248 -1.74 -18.10 -0.07
CA PRO A 248 -2.81 -19.10 0.02
C PRO A 248 -3.67 -18.93 1.27
N GLY A 249 -4.99 -18.96 1.11
CA GLY A 249 -5.97 -18.87 2.20
C GLY A 249 -6.04 -17.51 2.88
N ALA A 250 -5.22 -16.54 2.48
CA ALA A 250 -5.30 -15.19 3.02
C ALA A 250 -6.47 -14.43 2.39
N ASN A 251 -7.19 -13.71 3.23
CA ASN A 251 -8.18 -12.71 2.80
C ASN A 251 -7.55 -11.31 2.88
N HIS A 252 -8.35 -10.29 2.55
CA HIS A 252 -7.86 -8.90 2.42
C HIS A 252 -7.24 -8.37 3.72
N PHE A 253 -7.66 -8.85 4.89
CA PHE A 253 -7.18 -8.40 6.19
C PHE A 253 -6.08 -9.30 6.77
N THR A 254 -6.02 -10.58 6.41
CA THR A 254 -5.01 -11.50 6.96
C THR A 254 -3.72 -11.55 6.15
N ILE A 255 -3.74 -11.17 4.87
CA ILE A 255 -2.53 -11.14 4.02
C ILE A 255 -1.39 -10.31 4.62
N VAL A 256 -1.70 -9.20 5.28
CA VAL A 256 -0.68 -8.34 5.89
C VAL A 256 0.03 -8.99 7.08
N HIS A 257 -0.48 -10.10 7.61
CA HIS A 257 0.25 -10.89 8.62
C HIS A 257 1.56 -11.45 8.06
N GLU A 258 1.62 -11.75 6.77
CA GLU A 258 2.83 -12.22 6.09
C GLU A 258 3.94 -11.15 5.98
N LEU A 259 3.58 -9.87 6.14
CA LEU A 259 4.56 -8.79 6.28
C LEU A 259 4.90 -8.54 7.76
N ARG A 260 3.92 -8.72 8.66
CA ARG A 260 4.15 -8.56 10.09
C ARG A 260 5.08 -9.62 10.68
N ASP A 261 5.02 -10.85 10.18
CA ASP A 261 5.90 -11.94 10.62
C ASP A 261 7.27 -11.84 9.94
N HIS A 262 8.34 -11.96 10.74
CA HIS A 262 9.72 -11.99 10.26
C HIS A 262 10.03 -13.20 9.36
N ASP A 263 9.25 -14.28 9.51
CA ASP A 263 9.27 -15.47 8.65
C ASP A 263 8.06 -15.51 7.71
N GLY A 264 7.30 -14.43 7.63
CA GLY A 264 6.19 -14.33 6.69
C GLY A 264 6.68 -14.31 5.24
N LEU A 265 5.85 -14.81 4.34
CA LEU A 265 6.13 -14.91 2.91
C LEU A 265 6.50 -13.55 2.31
N LEU A 266 5.77 -12.49 2.65
CA LEU A 266 6.01 -11.15 2.12
C LEU A 266 7.30 -10.54 2.67
N THR A 267 7.58 -10.72 3.96
CA THR A 267 8.84 -10.28 4.57
C THR A 267 10.05 -10.94 3.91
N ARG A 268 10.01 -12.25 3.67
CA ARG A 268 11.12 -12.98 3.03
C ARG A 268 11.35 -12.56 1.57
N HIS A 269 10.36 -11.97 0.91
CA HIS A 269 10.51 -11.47 -0.46
C HIS A 269 11.20 -10.10 -0.54
N LEU A 270 11.20 -9.29 0.53
CA LEU A 270 11.77 -7.94 0.49
C LEU A 270 13.25 -7.90 0.05
N PRO A 271 14.16 -8.76 0.56
CA PRO A 271 15.54 -8.74 0.10
C PRO A 271 15.72 -9.10 -1.37
N LEU A 272 14.81 -9.91 -1.93
CA LEU A 272 14.87 -10.31 -3.34
C LEU A 272 14.56 -9.15 -4.31
N LEU A 273 13.92 -8.09 -3.81
CA LEU A 273 13.62 -6.89 -4.60
C LEU A 273 14.83 -5.97 -4.82
N LEU A 274 15.88 -6.14 -4.01
CA LEU A 274 17.12 -5.36 -4.07
C LEU A 274 18.30 -6.15 -4.64
N ALA A 275 18.05 -7.38 -5.08
CA ALA A 275 19.06 -8.30 -5.62
C ALA A 275 19.39 -8.02 -7.09
#